data_AF-A0A8C2E4U1-F1
#
_entry.id   AF-A0A8C2E4U1-F1
#
_cell.length_a   1.000
_cell.length_b   1.000
_cell.length_c   1.000
_cell.angle_alpha   90.00
_cell.angle_beta   90.00
_cell.angle_gamma   90.00
#
_symmetry.space_group_name_H-M   'P 1'
#
loop_
_entity.id
_entity.type
_entity.pdbx_description
1 polymer ?
#
loop_
_entity_poly.entity_id
_entity_poly.type
_entity_poly.pdbx_seq_one_letter_code
_entity_poly.pdbx_strand_id
1 'polypeptide(L)'
;MQRTTLPIVLCCNVSRRGGACRVCKPLPMGRWWKLEPQRARSSVPNISKNIYHRNLLRCFGAAVGMPRSKKGKRGGNSSSKGSLRQEVLQLQLSKTALSRAGRNGVRGESGVSDDDLASDIVSHCSSASESASVIEEGTGEVVDEQTAQEETEDKLKQCIDNLMDKSAKTRLAALESLRLGFSSRVLYEFLLERHFTICDCLERSLRKGGGEEQAAAATVCALLCMQLGGGVEGEEGFKMLRPILSSILIDSCASLSARQSCARALGMCCYVSASDDAEDLIKSLGHLESVFVGAYPLGDGTLPAVKAGTPALHSAALQSWALLCTLCPASRINTILNHHLPRLHACLESSEVNFRIAVGETIALLYELGRDIDQEFEYEDCDALCDSLKSLATDGNKHRAKNDRRKQRSIFREVLHYIENEDFTEEKIQFGIEAIYIDGWMRHRIYDAFKEVLESGVRHHLQFNPLLRDIFGLGPPLIMDASVKASRISRTERHLFNSAAFKARTKLRNKVRDKRADVM
;
A
#
# COMPACT_ATOMS: atom_id res chain seq x y z
N MET A 1 35.11 -0.93 -48.59
CA MET A 1 36.30 -1.44 -49.31
C MET A 1 37.54 -0.94 -48.58
N GLN A 2 38.63 -1.73 -48.54
CA GLN A 2 39.94 -1.38 -47.90
C GLN A 2 39.83 -1.17 -46.36
N ARG A 3 40.78 -1.54 -45.46
CA ARG A 3 42.25 -1.47 -45.39
C ARG A 3 42.78 -0.02 -45.35
N THR A 4 43.74 0.42 -44.53
CA THR A 4 44.36 0.05 -43.22
C THR A 4 44.96 1.37 -42.64
N THR A 5 45.67 1.53 -41.51
CA THR A 5 46.50 0.67 -40.63
C THR A 5 46.68 1.36 -39.26
N LEU A 6 47.20 0.66 -38.23
CA LEU A 6 47.79 1.30 -37.03
C LEU A 6 49.13 1.99 -37.36
N PRO A 7 49.62 2.91 -36.51
CA PRO A 7 50.76 2.50 -35.67
C PRO A 7 50.69 2.96 -34.19
N ILE A 8 51.62 2.42 -33.40
CA ILE A 8 51.82 2.67 -31.95
C ILE A 8 52.96 3.70 -31.77
N VAL A 9 52.92 4.48 -30.68
CA VAL A 9 54.09 5.23 -30.16
C VAL A 9 54.42 4.76 -28.74
N LEU A 10 55.73 4.63 -28.46
CA LEU A 10 56.26 4.13 -27.19
C LEU A 10 56.31 5.24 -26.12
N CYS A 11 56.36 4.83 -24.85
CA CYS A 11 57.41 5.34 -23.97
C CYS A 11 57.85 4.26 -22.97
N CYS A 12 59.14 4.24 -22.62
CA CYS A 12 59.74 3.30 -21.65
C CYS A 12 60.60 4.09 -20.67
N ASN A 13 60.67 3.64 -19.41
CA ASN A 13 61.91 3.80 -18.63
C ASN A 13 62.06 2.75 -17.51
N VAL A 14 63.29 2.56 -17.01
CA VAL A 14 63.72 1.31 -16.34
C VAL A 14 64.66 1.53 -15.15
N SER A 15 64.39 0.85 -14.01
CA SER A 15 65.38 0.25 -13.07
C SER A 15 64.65 -0.69 -12.07
N ARG A 16 65.10 -1.91 -11.70
CA ARG A 16 66.41 -2.43 -11.20
C ARG A 16 66.69 -1.96 -9.76
N ARG A 17 66.99 -2.78 -8.74
CA ARG A 17 67.23 -4.26 -8.52
C ARG A 17 66.74 -4.61 -7.08
N GLY A 18 66.62 -5.86 -6.57
CA GLY A 18 66.68 -7.21 -7.16
C GLY A 18 67.21 -8.31 -6.18
N GLY A 19 66.51 -9.46 -6.09
CA GLY A 19 67.01 -10.74 -5.52
C GLY A 19 66.43 -11.19 -4.15
N ALA A 20 66.33 -12.49 -3.82
CA ALA A 20 66.46 -13.71 -4.63
C ALA A 20 66.00 -15.01 -3.92
N CYS A 21 65.42 -15.98 -4.68
CA CYS A 21 65.50 -17.47 -4.48
C CYS A 21 64.84 -18.10 -3.20
N ARG A 22 64.29 -19.33 -3.13
CA ARG A 22 64.14 -20.58 -3.97
C ARG A 22 62.76 -21.25 -3.59
N VAL A 23 62.21 -22.40 -4.06
CA VAL A 23 62.13 -23.29 -5.27
C VAL A 23 61.02 -24.34 -4.89
N CYS A 24 60.02 -24.72 -5.71
CA CYS A 24 60.04 -25.85 -6.67
C CYS A 24 58.74 -25.96 -7.52
N LYS A 25 58.65 -26.95 -8.43
CA LYS A 25 57.60 -27.20 -9.48
C LYS A 25 56.88 -28.56 -9.23
N PRO A 26 55.98 -29.13 -10.09
CA PRO A 26 55.46 -28.73 -11.42
C PRO A 26 53.93 -28.94 -11.70
N LEU A 27 53.53 -28.67 -12.97
CA LEU A 27 52.22 -28.91 -13.61
C LEU A 27 52.03 -30.39 -14.04
N PRO A 28 50.85 -30.78 -14.58
CA PRO A 28 50.78 -30.91 -16.05
C PRO A 28 49.51 -30.30 -16.70
N MET A 29 49.48 -30.26 -18.04
CA MET A 29 48.40 -29.69 -18.86
C MET A 29 47.39 -30.75 -19.36
N GLY A 30 46.15 -30.31 -19.61
CA GLY A 30 45.67 -30.21 -20.99
C GLY A 30 44.62 -31.19 -21.52
N ARG A 31 43.55 -30.62 -22.11
CA ARG A 31 43.24 -30.82 -23.54
C ARG A 31 42.32 -29.73 -24.10
N TRP A 32 42.44 -29.47 -25.40
CA TRP A 32 41.55 -28.62 -26.19
C TRP A 32 40.54 -29.48 -26.95
N TRP A 33 39.34 -28.96 -27.19
CA TRP A 33 38.58 -29.17 -28.44
C TRP A 33 37.83 -27.87 -28.80
N LYS A 34 37.24 -27.84 -30.00
CA LYS A 34 36.97 -26.63 -30.79
C LYS A 34 35.66 -26.83 -31.56
N LEU A 35 34.79 -25.80 -31.63
CA LEU A 35 33.98 -25.37 -32.79
C LEU A 35 32.65 -24.67 -32.41
N GLU A 36 32.53 -23.43 -32.89
CA GLU A 36 31.36 -22.76 -33.50
C GLU A 36 30.07 -22.41 -32.73
N PRO A 37 29.34 -21.34 -33.18
CA PRO A 37 28.26 -20.72 -32.40
C PRO A 37 26.85 -21.20 -32.79
N GLN A 38 25.94 -21.20 -31.82
CA GLN A 38 24.50 -21.36 -32.01
C GLN A 38 23.77 -20.11 -31.46
N ARG A 39 22.76 -19.62 -32.18
CA ARG A 39 21.90 -18.52 -31.71
C ARG A 39 20.96 -19.04 -30.61
N ALA A 40 21.24 -18.70 -29.35
CA ALA A 40 20.26 -18.81 -28.26
C ALA A 40 19.63 -17.44 -27.98
N ARG A 41 18.33 -17.41 -27.64
CA ARG A 41 17.57 -16.16 -27.46
C ARG A 41 17.95 -15.47 -26.14
N SER A 42 18.08 -14.15 -26.19
CA SER A 42 18.31 -13.30 -25.01
C SER A 42 17.16 -13.40 -24.02
N SER A 43 17.33 -14.23 -23.00
CA SER A 43 16.46 -14.33 -21.83
C SER A 43 17.23 -13.81 -20.62
N VAL A 44 17.39 -12.48 -20.58
CA VAL A 44 18.00 -11.79 -19.43
C VAL A 44 17.04 -11.91 -18.24
N PRO A 45 17.47 -12.40 -17.07
CA PRO A 45 16.64 -12.36 -15.87
C PRO A 45 16.52 -10.91 -15.38
N ASN A 46 15.32 -10.32 -15.40
CA ASN A 46 15.10 -8.96 -14.89
C ASN A 46 15.51 -8.86 -13.41
N ILE A 47 16.46 -7.98 -13.11
CA ILE A 47 17.05 -7.80 -11.78
C ILE A 47 16.09 -7.07 -10.84
N SER A 48 15.14 -6.28 -11.36
CA SER A 48 14.01 -5.68 -10.61
C SER A 48 13.25 -6.71 -9.75
N LYS A 49 13.28 -8.00 -10.13
CA LYS A 49 12.77 -9.08 -9.28
C LYS A 49 13.41 -9.09 -7.89
N ASN A 50 14.68 -8.75 -7.71
CA ASN A 50 15.34 -8.85 -6.41
C ASN A 50 14.73 -7.95 -5.33
N ILE A 51 14.32 -6.71 -5.62
CA ILE A 51 13.67 -5.87 -4.59
C ILE A 51 12.25 -6.38 -4.29
N TYR A 52 11.43 -6.65 -5.30
CA TYR A 52 10.09 -7.21 -5.06
C TYR A 52 10.15 -8.58 -4.38
N HIS A 53 11.14 -9.42 -4.70
CA HIS A 53 11.36 -10.73 -4.06
C HIS A 53 11.94 -10.59 -2.65
N ARG A 54 12.68 -9.53 -2.33
CA ARG A 54 13.13 -9.20 -0.96
C ARG A 54 11.98 -8.69 -0.10
N ASN A 55 11.07 -7.91 -0.67
CA ASN A 55 9.82 -7.48 -0.02
C ASN A 55 8.84 -8.65 0.15
N LEU A 56 8.73 -9.55 -0.85
CA LEU A 56 8.03 -10.83 -0.70
C LEU A 56 8.66 -11.68 0.41
N LEU A 57 9.99 -11.82 0.46
CA LEU A 57 10.67 -12.62 1.49
C LEU A 57 10.50 -12.05 2.90
N ARG A 58 10.41 -10.72 3.05
CA ARG A 58 9.97 -10.07 4.30
C ARG A 58 8.53 -10.45 4.65
N CYS A 59 7.57 -10.20 3.75
CA CYS A 59 6.14 -10.50 3.97
C CYS A 59 5.89 -12.00 4.26
N PHE A 60 6.51 -12.90 3.50
CA PHE A 60 6.41 -14.35 3.71
C PHE A 60 7.18 -14.83 4.95
N GLY A 61 8.12 -14.05 5.49
CA GLY A 61 8.81 -14.36 6.75
C GLY A 61 7.84 -14.36 7.94
N ALA A 62 7.01 -13.32 8.04
CA ALA A 62 5.97 -13.21 9.07
C ALA A 62 4.93 -14.35 8.99
N ALA A 63 4.57 -14.77 7.78
CA ALA A 63 3.52 -15.77 7.54
C ALA A 63 3.82 -17.20 8.04
N VAL A 64 5.05 -17.51 8.49
CA VAL A 64 5.44 -18.86 8.97
C VAL A 64 5.40 -18.97 10.52
N GLY A 65 4.63 -18.11 11.18
CA GLY A 65 4.50 -18.01 12.65
C GLY A 65 3.45 -18.88 13.35
N MET A 66 3.02 -20.03 12.81
CA MET A 66 1.93 -20.81 13.43
C MET A 66 2.25 -21.29 14.87
N PRO A 67 1.44 -20.94 15.90
CA PRO A 67 1.75 -21.26 17.29
C PRO A 67 1.65 -22.76 17.61
N ARG A 68 2.71 -23.30 18.22
CA ARG A 68 2.81 -24.72 18.62
C ARG A 68 1.92 -25.06 19.81
N SER A 69 0.67 -25.45 19.54
CA SER A 69 -0.23 -26.02 20.56
C SER A 69 0.33 -27.32 21.18
N LYS A 70 0.21 -27.46 22.50
CA LYS A 70 0.80 -28.56 23.28
C LYS A 70 0.02 -29.88 23.10
N LYS A 71 0.72 -30.99 22.85
CA LYS A 71 0.11 -32.33 22.67
C LYS A 71 -0.51 -32.88 23.97
N GLY A 72 -1.84 -32.88 24.06
CA GLY A 72 -2.60 -33.82 24.91
C GLY A 72 -2.73 -35.19 24.22
N LYS A 73 -2.77 -36.30 24.99
CA LYS A 73 -2.68 -37.67 24.45
C LYS A 73 -3.74 -38.62 25.05
N ARG A 74 -4.78 -38.94 24.28
CA ARG A 74 -5.80 -40.03 24.38
C ARG A 74 -6.92 -39.67 23.38
N GLY A 75 -7.61 -40.56 22.69
CA GLY A 75 -7.46 -42.01 22.46
C GLY A 75 -8.31 -42.36 21.22
N GLY A 76 -7.92 -43.35 20.43
CA GLY A 76 -8.50 -43.54 19.08
C GLY A 76 -9.78 -44.37 19.03
N ASN A 77 -10.62 -44.12 18.02
CA ASN A 77 -11.32 -45.19 17.29
C ASN A 77 -11.68 -44.74 15.87
N SER A 78 -11.87 -45.69 14.96
CA SER A 78 -11.99 -45.44 13.50
C SER A 78 -13.37 -45.79 12.94
N SER A 79 -13.92 -44.96 12.06
CA SER A 79 -14.84 -45.41 11.00
C SER A 79 -15.10 -44.37 9.90
N SER A 80 -15.28 -44.88 8.67
CA SER A 80 -15.99 -44.33 7.49
C SER A 80 -15.95 -42.84 7.14
N LYS A 81 -15.65 -42.57 5.86
CA LYS A 81 -16.08 -41.34 5.16
C LYS A 81 -17.62 -41.31 5.06
N GLY A 82 -18.21 -40.11 5.10
CA GLY A 82 -19.64 -39.88 4.87
C GLY A 82 -19.85 -38.56 4.12
N SER A 83 -20.90 -38.46 3.31
CA SER A 83 -21.16 -37.28 2.47
C SER A 83 -22.01 -36.23 3.21
N LEU A 84 -21.65 -34.96 3.06
CA LEU A 84 -22.39 -33.78 3.59
C LEU A 84 -23.86 -33.72 3.16
N ARG A 85 -24.27 -34.52 2.16
CA ARG A 85 -25.66 -34.63 1.71
C ARG A 85 -26.61 -35.24 2.76
N GLN A 86 -26.09 -35.91 3.79
CA GLN A 86 -26.89 -36.72 4.71
C GLN A 86 -27.31 -36.01 6.01
N GLU A 87 -26.56 -35.00 6.48
CA GLU A 87 -26.91 -34.22 7.69
C GLU A 87 -28.12 -33.28 7.47
N VAL A 88 -28.34 -32.83 6.23
CA VAL A 88 -29.41 -31.88 5.86
C VAL A 88 -30.81 -32.48 6.08
N LEU A 89 -30.95 -33.81 6.06
CA LEU A 89 -32.24 -34.50 6.14
C LEU A 89 -32.83 -34.63 7.56
N GLN A 90 -32.05 -34.45 8.64
CA GLN A 90 -32.58 -34.57 10.00
C GLN A 90 -33.35 -33.35 10.52
N LEU A 91 -33.35 -32.22 9.80
CA LEU A 91 -33.95 -30.96 10.27
C LEU A 91 -35.37 -30.65 9.76
N GLN A 92 -36.06 -31.62 9.14
CA GLN A 92 -37.43 -31.42 8.61
C GLN A 92 -38.57 -31.92 9.50
N LEU A 93 -38.31 -32.58 10.64
CA LEU A 93 -39.34 -33.22 11.48
C LEU A 93 -39.54 -32.57 12.87
N SER A 94 -39.96 -31.31 12.89
CA SER A 94 -40.69 -30.73 14.04
C SER A 94 -41.46 -29.45 13.66
N LYS A 95 -42.67 -29.59 13.09
CA LYS A 95 -43.65 -28.49 12.99
C LYS A 95 -44.80 -28.74 13.97
N THR A 96 -44.88 -27.94 15.03
CA THR A 96 -46.09 -27.74 15.83
C THR A 96 -46.20 -26.25 16.13
N ALA A 97 -47.38 -25.68 15.87
CA ALA A 97 -47.62 -24.24 15.99
C ALA A 97 -48.18 -23.88 17.37
N LEU A 98 -47.92 -22.65 17.81
CA LEU A 98 -48.73 -21.96 18.82
C LEU A 98 -48.73 -20.47 18.49
N SER A 99 -49.91 -19.85 18.51
CA SER A 99 -50.14 -18.47 18.07
C SER A 99 -50.68 -17.61 19.20
N ARG A 100 -50.22 -16.35 19.29
CA ARG A 100 -50.97 -15.28 19.95
C ARG A 100 -50.58 -13.90 19.43
N ALA A 101 -51.54 -12.99 19.44
CA ALA A 101 -51.40 -11.61 18.95
C ALA A 101 -51.06 -10.64 20.10
N GLY A 102 -50.41 -9.52 19.78
CA GLY A 102 -49.86 -8.56 20.76
C GLY A 102 -50.79 -7.39 21.11
N ARG A 103 -50.19 -6.35 21.72
CA ARG A 103 -50.78 -5.00 21.88
C ARG A 103 -49.70 -3.96 22.20
N ASN A 104 -50.01 -2.68 21.97
CA ASN A 104 -49.14 -1.51 22.21
C ASN A 104 -49.23 -1.03 23.68
N GLY A 105 -48.24 -0.27 24.18
CA GLY A 105 -48.39 0.39 25.50
C GLY A 105 -47.24 1.24 26.07
N VAL A 106 -47.12 2.50 25.59
CA VAL A 106 -46.74 3.71 26.38
C VAL A 106 -45.31 3.85 26.95
N ARG A 107 -44.92 5.11 27.18
CA ARG A 107 -43.63 5.60 27.75
C ARG A 107 -43.43 5.26 29.23
N GLY A 108 -42.16 5.21 29.65
CA GLY A 108 -41.71 5.59 30.99
C GLY A 108 -40.40 6.39 30.86
N GLU A 109 -40.27 7.50 31.58
CA GLU A 109 -39.04 8.32 31.61
C GLU A 109 -38.23 8.01 32.87
N SER A 110 -36.92 7.79 32.71
CA SER A 110 -35.95 7.78 33.80
C SER A 110 -34.57 8.13 33.23
N GLY A 111 -33.85 9.04 33.88
CA GLY A 111 -32.52 9.47 33.43
C GLY A 111 -31.46 8.38 33.66
N VAL A 112 -30.51 8.27 32.74
CA VAL A 112 -29.38 7.32 32.81
C VAL A 112 -28.07 8.09 32.67
N SER A 113 -27.08 7.76 33.51
CA SER A 113 -25.73 8.32 33.44
C SER A 113 -24.99 7.78 32.21
N ASP A 114 -24.32 8.66 31.46
CA ASP A 114 -23.70 8.32 30.17
C ASP A 114 -22.22 7.90 30.33
N ASP A 115 -22.01 6.70 30.88
CA ASP A 115 -20.71 6.01 30.92
C ASP A 115 -20.88 4.48 30.70
N ASP A 116 -19.79 3.79 30.33
CA ASP A 116 -19.67 2.32 30.22
C ASP A 116 -20.51 1.55 29.16
N LEU A 117 -20.49 2.07 27.92
CA LEU A 117 -20.73 1.29 26.70
C LEU A 117 -19.46 1.03 25.87
N ALA A 118 -18.36 0.66 26.53
CA ALA A 118 -17.12 0.20 25.91
C ALA A 118 -17.09 -1.32 25.68
N SER A 119 -17.83 -1.83 24.68
CA SER A 119 -17.67 -3.22 24.19
C SER A 119 -18.29 -3.45 22.79
N ASP A 120 -17.70 -4.36 22.01
CA ASP A 120 -18.29 -5.01 20.81
C ASP A 120 -18.70 -4.13 19.61
N ILE A 121 -17.84 -3.21 19.13
CA ILE A 121 -17.83 -2.81 17.70
C ILE A 121 -16.41 -2.85 17.10
N VAL A 122 -15.76 -4.02 17.20
CA VAL A 122 -14.65 -4.39 16.29
C VAL A 122 -15.22 -5.24 15.17
N SER A 123 -15.92 -4.57 14.25
CA SER A 123 -16.37 -5.18 13.00
C SER A 123 -16.42 -4.12 11.92
N HIS A 124 -15.26 -3.84 11.30
CA HIS A 124 -15.17 -3.08 10.05
C HIS A 124 -15.66 -3.93 8.87
N CYS A 125 -16.88 -4.46 8.98
CA CYS A 125 -17.66 -4.82 7.81
C CYS A 125 -17.85 -3.53 7.01
N SER A 126 -17.19 -3.45 5.85
CA SER A 126 -17.40 -2.35 4.91
C SER A 126 -18.88 -2.32 4.51
N SER A 127 -19.64 -1.37 5.05
CA SER A 127 -21.04 -1.11 4.68
C SER A 127 -21.16 -0.44 3.30
N ALA A 128 -20.49 -1.02 2.30
CA ALA A 128 -20.95 -0.93 0.94
C ALA A 128 -22.19 -1.82 0.84
N SER A 129 -23.34 -1.23 0.50
CA SER A 129 -24.52 -2.01 0.15
C SER A 129 -24.16 -3.00 -0.96
N GLU A 130 -24.49 -4.28 -0.81
CA GLU A 130 -24.61 -5.20 -1.95
C GLU A 130 -25.85 -4.80 -2.78
N SER A 131 -25.80 -3.60 -3.37
CA SER A 131 -26.57 -3.23 -4.55
C SER A 131 -26.00 -3.98 -5.76
N ALA A 132 -25.93 -5.31 -5.65
CA ALA A 132 -25.75 -6.19 -6.79
C ALA A 132 -26.99 -5.98 -7.65
N SER A 133 -26.84 -5.19 -8.71
CA SER A 133 -27.93 -4.84 -9.61
C SER A 133 -28.62 -6.11 -10.08
N VAL A 134 -29.93 -6.16 -9.88
CA VAL A 134 -30.76 -7.13 -10.57
C VAL A 134 -30.74 -6.69 -12.02
N ILE A 135 -29.88 -7.33 -12.82
CA ILE A 135 -30.01 -7.29 -14.27
C ILE A 135 -31.29 -8.06 -14.58
N GLU A 136 -32.36 -7.30 -14.75
CA GLU A 136 -33.60 -7.74 -15.39
C GLU A 136 -33.25 -8.30 -16.79
N GLU A 137 -33.95 -9.34 -17.25
CA GLU A 137 -33.67 -9.98 -18.55
C GLU A 137 -34.16 -9.14 -19.74
N GLY A 138 -33.67 -7.90 -19.84
CA GLY A 138 -33.70 -7.11 -21.05
C GLY A 138 -32.68 -7.65 -22.04
N THR A 139 -33.09 -7.82 -23.30
CA THR A 139 -32.22 -8.15 -24.43
C THR A 139 -31.32 -6.95 -24.76
N GLY A 140 -30.27 -6.75 -23.97
CA GLY A 140 -29.27 -5.72 -24.21
C GLY A 140 -28.44 -6.03 -25.46
N GLU A 141 -28.25 -5.02 -26.29
CA GLU A 141 -27.34 -5.12 -27.44
C GLU A 141 -25.91 -5.44 -26.98
N VAL A 142 -25.20 -6.23 -27.79
CA VAL A 142 -23.80 -6.54 -27.53
C VAL A 142 -22.97 -5.30 -27.88
N VAL A 143 -22.81 -4.39 -26.90
CA VAL A 143 -21.88 -3.27 -27.00
C VAL A 143 -20.50 -3.84 -27.27
N ASP A 144 -19.91 -3.48 -28.40
CA ASP A 144 -18.59 -3.95 -28.77
C ASP A 144 -17.54 -3.37 -27.80
N GLU A 145 -17.00 -4.25 -26.94
CA GLU A 145 -15.99 -3.91 -25.94
C GLU A 145 -14.72 -3.35 -26.60
N GLN A 146 -14.42 -3.73 -27.86
CA GLN A 146 -13.29 -3.20 -28.61
C GLN A 146 -13.53 -1.75 -29.05
N THR A 147 -14.63 -1.46 -29.77
CA THR A 147 -15.02 -0.08 -30.13
C THR A 147 -15.07 0.84 -28.91
N ALA A 148 -15.60 0.38 -27.78
CA ALA A 148 -15.67 1.16 -26.54
C ALA A 148 -14.30 1.46 -25.91
N GLN A 149 -13.31 0.58 -26.10
CA GLN A 149 -11.92 0.82 -25.71
C GLN A 149 -11.23 1.80 -26.67
N GLU A 150 -11.35 1.61 -27.99
CA GLU A 150 -10.80 2.51 -29.01
C GLU A 150 -11.33 3.95 -28.83
N GLU A 151 -12.65 4.09 -28.63
CA GLU A 151 -13.30 5.37 -28.25
C GLU A 151 -12.72 6.01 -26.98
N THR A 152 -12.24 5.21 -26.03
CA THR A 152 -11.62 5.72 -24.81
C THR A 152 -10.20 6.21 -25.09
N GLU A 153 -9.43 5.43 -25.84
CA GLU A 153 -8.04 5.78 -26.18
C GLU A 153 -7.97 7.03 -27.05
N ASP A 154 -8.92 7.27 -27.95
CA ASP A 154 -9.00 8.52 -28.71
C ASP A 154 -9.30 9.74 -27.81
N LYS A 155 -10.16 9.57 -26.80
CA LYS A 155 -10.40 10.62 -25.78
C LYS A 155 -9.14 10.88 -24.95
N LEU A 156 -8.33 9.85 -24.67
CA LEU A 156 -7.04 10.00 -23.99
C LEU A 156 -5.97 10.66 -24.87
N LYS A 157 -5.88 10.31 -26.17
CA LYS A 157 -5.00 10.97 -27.16
C LYS A 157 -5.30 12.48 -27.20
N GLN A 158 -6.58 12.84 -27.35
CA GLN A 158 -7.02 14.24 -27.34
C GLN A 158 -6.71 14.96 -26.01
N CYS A 159 -6.73 14.25 -24.86
CA CYS A 159 -6.27 14.81 -23.59
C CYS A 159 -4.75 15.07 -23.56
N ILE A 160 -3.94 14.17 -24.12
CA ILE A 160 -2.48 14.38 -24.23
C ILE A 160 -2.18 15.61 -25.10
N ASP A 161 -2.83 15.76 -26.26
CA ASP A 161 -2.69 16.96 -27.10
C ASP A 161 -3.10 18.25 -26.35
N ASN A 162 -4.17 18.18 -25.55
CA ASN A 162 -4.67 19.29 -24.75
C ASN A 162 -3.73 19.72 -23.61
N LEU A 163 -2.73 18.90 -23.22
CA LEU A 163 -1.65 19.32 -22.32
C LEU A 163 -0.75 20.40 -22.92
N MET A 164 -0.76 20.55 -24.25
CA MET A 164 0.04 21.56 -24.95
C MET A 164 -0.75 22.82 -25.31
N ASP A 165 -2.03 22.91 -24.93
CA ASP A 165 -2.86 24.08 -25.23
C ASP A 165 -2.41 25.34 -24.48
N LYS A 166 -2.68 26.50 -25.09
CA LYS A 166 -2.37 27.83 -24.57
C LYS A 166 -3.16 28.14 -23.30
N SER A 167 -4.41 27.67 -23.19
CA SER A 167 -5.25 27.93 -22.01
C SER A 167 -4.90 26.97 -20.86
N ALA A 168 -4.54 27.53 -19.72
CA ALA A 168 -4.30 26.78 -18.48
C ALA A 168 -5.53 25.97 -18.04
N LYS A 169 -6.75 26.47 -18.32
CA LYS A 169 -8.00 25.74 -18.03
C LYS A 169 -8.13 24.48 -18.88
N THR A 170 -7.70 24.51 -20.13
CA THR A 170 -7.71 23.33 -21.03
C THR A 170 -6.71 22.29 -20.54
N ARG A 171 -5.47 22.71 -20.23
CA ARG A 171 -4.43 21.81 -19.69
C ARG A 171 -4.85 21.17 -18.36
N LEU A 172 -5.42 21.94 -17.43
CA LEU A 172 -5.91 21.43 -16.15
C LEU A 172 -7.05 20.41 -16.33
N ALA A 173 -8.03 20.70 -17.21
CA ALA A 173 -9.11 19.76 -17.51
C ALA A 173 -8.60 18.47 -18.18
N ALA A 174 -7.55 18.56 -19.00
CA ALA A 174 -6.88 17.42 -19.58
C ALA A 174 -6.12 16.59 -18.53
N LEU A 175 -5.36 17.22 -17.63
CA LEU A 175 -4.69 16.54 -16.51
C LEU A 175 -5.68 15.80 -15.61
N GLU A 176 -6.82 16.40 -15.28
CA GLU A 176 -7.89 15.74 -14.51
C GLU A 176 -8.54 14.57 -15.26
N SER A 177 -8.68 14.69 -16.59
CA SER A 177 -9.20 13.60 -17.43
C SER A 177 -8.21 12.42 -17.53
N LEU A 178 -6.91 12.70 -17.63
CA LEU A 178 -5.85 11.69 -17.57
C LEU A 178 -5.74 11.07 -16.17
N ARG A 179 -5.88 11.86 -15.10
CA ARG A 179 -5.93 11.37 -13.71
C ARG A 179 -7.04 10.33 -13.52
N LEU A 180 -8.25 10.63 -14.00
CA LEU A 180 -9.39 9.71 -13.94
C LEU A 180 -9.20 8.49 -14.85
N GLY A 181 -8.66 8.66 -16.05
CA GLY A 181 -8.38 7.56 -16.98
C GLY A 181 -7.34 6.58 -16.43
N PHE A 182 -6.22 7.10 -15.92
CA PHE A 182 -5.09 6.29 -15.45
C PHE A 182 -5.31 5.69 -14.05
N SER A 183 -6.25 6.21 -13.25
CA SER A 183 -6.60 5.62 -11.94
C SER A 183 -7.66 4.53 -12.04
N SER A 184 -8.50 4.55 -13.08
CA SER A 184 -9.66 3.65 -13.23
C SER A 184 -9.44 2.47 -14.18
N ARG A 185 -8.41 2.49 -15.03
CA ARG A 185 -8.11 1.44 -16.02
C ARG A 185 -6.62 1.10 -16.08
N VAL A 186 -6.30 -0.16 -16.33
CA VAL A 186 -4.96 -0.58 -16.76
C VAL A 186 -4.79 -0.29 -18.26
N LEU A 187 -3.76 0.47 -18.63
CA LEU A 187 -3.55 1.06 -19.95
C LEU A 187 -2.10 0.87 -20.46
N TYR A 188 -1.45 -0.24 -20.06
CA TYR A 188 -0.01 -0.46 -20.24
C TYR A 188 0.50 -0.20 -21.67
N GLU A 189 -0.05 -0.90 -22.68
CA GLU A 189 0.36 -0.76 -24.09
C GLU A 189 0.17 0.69 -24.60
N PHE A 190 -0.99 1.30 -24.32
CA PHE A 190 -1.32 2.67 -24.69
C PHE A 190 -0.31 3.69 -24.12
N LEU A 191 0.15 3.48 -22.90
CA LEU A 191 1.13 4.33 -22.23
C LEU A 191 2.56 4.03 -22.66
N LEU A 192 2.90 2.77 -22.92
CA LEU A 192 4.22 2.34 -23.38
C LEU A 192 4.58 3.02 -24.71
N GLU A 193 3.65 3.09 -25.67
CA GLU A 193 3.83 3.81 -26.93
C GLU A 193 4.03 5.33 -26.78
N ARG A 194 3.60 5.92 -25.66
CA ARG A 194 3.41 7.39 -25.51
C ARG A 194 4.19 8.01 -24.35
N HIS A 195 4.90 7.22 -23.55
CA HIS A 195 5.48 7.65 -22.28
C HIS A 195 6.41 8.86 -22.41
N PHE A 196 7.29 8.92 -23.43
CA PHE A 196 8.14 10.10 -23.67
C PHE A 196 7.34 11.41 -23.89
N THR A 197 6.28 11.36 -24.71
CA THR A 197 5.44 12.53 -24.98
C THR A 197 4.66 12.95 -23.73
N ILE A 198 4.14 11.99 -22.97
CA ILE A 198 3.43 12.26 -21.72
C ILE A 198 4.40 12.86 -20.70
N CYS A 199 5.62 12.34 -20.58
CA CYS A 199 6.64 12.87 -19.67
C CYS A 199 7.09 14.30 -20.02
N ASP A 200 7.32 14.65 -21.29
CA ASP A 200 7.61 16.06 -21.69
C ASP A 200 6.46 17.00 -21.33
N CYS A 201 5.21 16.58 -21.60
CA CYS A 201 4.02 17.37 -21.26
C CYS A 201 3.86 17.55 -19.73
N LEU A 202 4.09 16.50 -18.95
CA LEU A 202 4.05 16.55 -17.48
C LEU A 202 5.18 17.38 -16.90
N GLU A 203 6.41 17.25 -17.42
CA GLU A 203 7.53 18.11 -17.03
C GLU A 203 7.20 19.57 -17.34
N ARG A 204 6.64 19.87 -18.52
CA ARG A 204 6.23 21.21 -18.92
C ARG A 204 5.18 21.82 -17.99
N SER A 205 4.13 21.07 -17.63
CA SER A 205 3.10 21.52 -16.69
C SER A 205 3.64 21.68 -15.27
N LEU A 206 4.55 20.82 -14.81
CA LEU A 206 5.26 21.01 -13.55
C LEU A 206 6.16 22.27 -13.58
N ARG A 207 6.84 22.54 -14.71
CA ARG A 207 7.87 23.59 -14.84
C ARG A 207 7.29 24.98 -15.16
N LYS A 208 6.06 25.06 -15.67
CA LYS A 208 5.43 26.31 -16.16
C LYS A 208 3.96 26.50 -15.75
N GLY A 209 3.32 25.48 -15.18
CA GLY A 209 1.93 25.54 -14.73
C GLY A 209 1.75 26.31 -13.42
N GLY A 210 0.51 26.72 -13.13
CA GLY A 210 0.13 27.22 -11.81
C GLY A 210 0.03 26.10 -10.78
N GLY A 211 -0.08 26.44 -9.49
CA GLY A 211 -0.04 25.44 -8.40
C GLY A 211 -1.10 24.33 -8.45
N GLU A 212 -2.24 24.55 -9.11
CA GLU A 212 -3.25 23.50 -9.38
C GLU A 212 -2.81 22.59 -10.53
N GLU A 213 -2.26 23.17 -11.61
CA GLU A 213 -1.72 22.43 -12.76
C GLU A 213 -0.51 21.57 -12.34
N GLN A 214 0.37 22.10 -11.48
CA GLN A 214 1.48 21.35 -10.89
C GLN A 214 1.00 20.20 -9.99
N ALA A 215 -0.07 20.41 -9.20
CA ALA A 215 -0.64 19.38 -8.34
C ALA A 215 -1.27 18.22 -9.15
N ALA A 216 -2.05 18.56 -10.18
CA ALA A 216 -2.64 17.57 -11.08
C ALA A 216 -1.54 16.83 -11.88
N ALA A 217 -0.55 17.55 -12.43
CA ALA A 217 0.57 16.95 -13.16
C ALA A 217 1.39 15.99 -12.29
N ALA A 218 1.74 16.35 -11.05
CA ALA A 218 2.43 15.45 -10.12
C ALA A 218 1.61 14.17 -9.85
N THR A 219 0.28 14.28 -9.71
CA THR A 219 -0.60 13.13 -9.51
C THR A 219 -0.63 12.21 -10.75
N VAL A 220 -0.66 12.78 -11.96
CA VAL A 220 -0.57 12.01 -13.22
C VAL A 220 0.83 11.38 -13.40
N CYS A 221 1.91 12.01 -12.91
CA CYS A 221 3.25 11.39 -12.88
C CYS A 221 3.26 10.09 -12.06
N ALA A 222 2.64 10.12 -10.87
CA ALA A 222 2.53 8.94 -10.01
C ALA A 222 1.74 7.81 -10.69
N LEU A 223 0.59 8.14 -11.28
CA LEU A 223 -0.26 7.20 -12.02
C LEU A 223 0.46 6.59 -13.23
N LEU A 224 1.15 7.40 -14.04
CA LEU A 224 1.94 6.93 -15.18
C LEU A 224 3.03 5.94 -14.74
N CYS A 225 3.78 6.28 -13.68
CA CYS A 225 4.80 5.41 -13.13
C CYS A 225 4.22 4.07 -12.63
N MET A 226 3.09 4.11 -11.92
CA MET A 226 2.39 2.92 -11.44
C MET A 226 1.76 2.05 -12.54
N GLN A 227 1.61 2.58 -13.77
CA GLN A 227 1.18 1.84 -14.95
C GLN A 227 2.36 1.19 -15.68
N LEU A 228 3.48 1.91 -15.84
CA LEU A 228 4.68 1.42 -16.52
C LEU A 228 5.48 0.43 -15.65
N GLY A 229 5.47 0.61 -14.32
CA GLY A 229 6.18 -0.23 -13.35
C GLY A 229 7.69 0.00 -13.31
N GLY A 230 8.39 -0.82 -12.52
CA GLY A 230 9.86 -0.82 -12.41
C GLY A 230 10.60 -1.41 -13.63
N GLY A 231 10.15 -1.04 -14.84
CA GLY A 231 10.81 -1.29 -16.12
C GLY A 231 11.66 -0.08 -16.56
N VAL A 232 12.43 -0.24 -17.63
CA VAL A 232 13.37 0.80 -18.13
C VAL A 232 12.65 2.11 -18.41
N GLU A 233 11.46 2.05 -18.99
CA GLU A 233 10.61 3.16 -19.37
C GLU A 233 10.07 3.92 -18.13
N GLY A 234 9.76 3.18 -17.06
CA GLY A 234 9.38 3.74 -15.76
C GLY A 234 10.57 4.34 -15.00
N GLU A 235 11.78 3.78 -15.17
CA GLU A 235 13.01 4.37 -14.63
C GLU A 235 13.43 5.63 -15.36
N GLU A 236 13.40 5.66 -16.70
CA GLU A 236 13.73 6.85 -17.51
C GLU A 236 12.73 7.98 -17.28
N GLY A 237 11.43 7.68 -17.24
CA GLY A 237 10.39 8.63 -16.84
C GLY A 237 10.61 9.19 -15.43
N PHE A 238 11.00 8.35 -14.46
CA PHE A 238 11.33 8.83 -13.11
C PHE A 238 12.61 9.68 -13.09
N LYS A 239 13.67 9.30 -13.82
CA LYS A 239 14.93 10.07 -13.89
C LYS A 239 14.71 11.45 -14.52
N MET A 240 13.78 11.59 -15.46
CA MET A 240 13.34 12.88 -16.02
C MET A 240 12.53 13.73 -15.02
N LEU A 241 11.55 13.12 -14.33
CA LEU A 241 10.59 13.85 -13.49
C LEU A 241 11.05 14.07 -12.04
N ARG A 242 11.95 13.23 -11.50
CA ARG A 242 12.45 13.34 -10.12
C ARG A 242 13.04 14.71 -9.78
N PRO A 243 13.95 15.31 -10.59
CA PRO A 243 14.58 16.58 -10.24
C PRO A 243 13.56 17.72 -10.10
N ILE A 244 12.51 17.74 -10.94
CA ILE A 244 11.50 18.78 -10.91
C ILE A 244 10.48 18.57 -9.78
N LEU A 245 10.04 17.33 -9.53
CA LEU A 245 9.21 16.99 -8.37
C LEU A 245 9.94 17.35 -7.05
N SER A 246 11.23 17.02 -6.95
CA SER A 246 12.08 17.42 -5.81
C SER A 246 12.19 18.94 -5.67
N SER A 247 12.43 19.66 -6.77
CA SER A 247 12.56 21.13 -6.76
C SER A 247 11.28 21.83 -6.29
N ILE A 248 10.11 21.38 -6.74
CA ILE A 248 8.82 21.94 -6.31
C ILE A 248 8.56 21.60 -4.84
N LEU A 249 8.82 20.36 -4.42
CA LEU A 249 8.63 19.90 -3.05
C LEU A 249 9.39 20.75 -2.02
N ILE A 250 10.66 21.09 -2.29
CA ILE A 250 11.50 21.84 -1.34
C ILE A 250 11.32 23.36 -1.43
N ASP A 251 10.82 23.90 -2.54
CA ASP A 251 10.58 25.35 -2.70
C ASP A 251 9.53 25.85 -1.70
N SER A 252 9.93 26.77 -0.82
CA SER A 252 9.04 27.43 0.14
C SER A 252 8.03 28.39 -0.49
N CYS A 253 8.26 28.82 -1.72
CA CYS A 253 7.39 29.72 -2.49
C CYS A 253 6.32 28.97 -3.31
N ALA A 254 6.53 27.68 -3.61
CA ALA A 254 5.57 26.84 -4.33
C ALA A 254 4.29 26.58 -3.51
N SER A 255 3.16 26.37 -4.20
CA SER A 255 1.86 26.21 -3.52
C SER A 255 1.83 24.94 -2.65
N LEU A 256 1.16 25.00 -1.50
CA LEU A 256 1.07 23.85 -0.59
C LEU A 256 0.40 22.63 -1.25
N SER A 257 -0.48 22.82 -2.23
CA SER A 257 -1.10 21.75 -3.03
C SER A 257 -0.12 21.10 -4.01
N ALA A 258 0.67 21.90 -4.75
CA ALA A 258 1.73 21.39 -5.63
C ALA A 258 2.76 20.61 -4.83
N ARG A 259 3.21 21.16 -3.70
CA ARG A 259 4.18 20.52 -2.79
C ARG A 259 3.68 19.20 -2.21
N GLN A 260 2.42 19.14 -1.75
CA GLN A 260 1.79 17.91 -1.26
C GLN A 260 1.70 16.82 -2.33
N SER A 261 1.38 17.22 -3.57
CA SER A 261 1.26 16.28 -4.69
C SER A 261 2.63 15.81 -5.17
N CYS A 262 3.63 16.70 -5.19
CA CYS A 262 5.02 16.36 -5.47
C CYS A 262 5.64 15.46 -4.40
N ALA A 263 5.25 15.59 -3.12
CA ALA A 263 5.67 14.66 -2.07
C ALA A 263 5.20 13.23 -2.37
N ARG A 264 3.89 13.06 -2.61
CA ARG A 264 3.29 11.75 -2.97
C ARG A 264 3.88 11.18 -4.25
N ALA A 265 4.04 12.01 -5.28
CA ALA A 265 4.60 11.60 -6.56
C ALA A 265 6.07 11.19 -6.44
N LEU A 266 6.88 11.94 -5.69
CA LEU A 266 8.28 11.59 -5.43
C LEU A 266 8.40 10.27 -4.67
N GLY A 267 7.58 10.08 -3.61
CA GLY A 267 7.55 8.83 -2.85
C GLY A 267 7.10 7.64 -3.69
N MET A 268 5.98 7.77 -4.41
CA MET A 268 5.42 6.68 -5.24
C MET A 268 6.33 6.33 -6.42
N CYS A 269 6.79 7.32 -7.19
CA CYS A 269 7.67 7.05 -8.32
C CYS A 269 9.04 6.51 -7.88
N CYS A 270 9.56 6.93 -6.72
CA CYS A 270 10.76 6.33 -6.16
C CYS A 270 10.50 4.88 -5.69
N TYR A 271 9.36 4.60 -5.05
CA TYR A 271 9.00 3.25 -4.61
C TYR A 271 8.85 2.26 -5.77
N VAL A 272 8.35 2.73 -6.92
CA VAL A 272 8.16 1.90 -8.13
C VAL A 272 9.43 1.81 -8.98
N SER A 273 10.16 2.90 -9.19
CA SER A 273 11.23 2.99 -10.20
C SER A 273 12.66 3.10 -9.67
N ALA A 274 12.90 3.24 -8.36
CA ALA A 274 14.27 3.23 -7.82
C ALA A 274 14.77 1.79 -7.54
N SER A 275 14.51 0.86 -8.47
CA SER A 275 14.63 -0.58 -8.21
C SER A 275 16.07 -1.09 -8.15
N ASP A 276 16.99 -0.43 -8.87
CA ASP A 276 18.43 -0.73 -8.86
C ASP A 276 19.32 0.47 -8.44
N ASP A 277 18.76 1.67 -8.17
CA ASP A 277 19.51 2.89 -7.82
C ASP A 277 19.28 3.36 -6.37
N ALA A 278 20.24 3.03 -5.50
CA ALA A 278 20.24 3.45 -4.09
C ALA A 278 20.55 4.95 -3.88
N GLU A 279 21.20 5.63 -4.84
CA GLU A 279 21.50 7.06 -4.73
C GLU A 279 20.21 7.88 -4.90
N ASP A 280 19.36 7.49 -5.85
CA ASP A 280 18.07 8.12 -6.10
C ASP A 280 17.03 7.83 -5.01
N LEU A 281 17.10 6.67 -4.35
CA LEU A 281 16.36 6.40 -3.09
C LEU A 281 16.81 7.36 -1.96
N ILE A 282 18.11 7.49 -1.72
CA ILE A 282 18.66 8.34 -0.65
C ILE A 282 18.36 9.83 -0.90
N LYS A 283 18.46 10.31 -2.14
CA LYS A 283 18.04 11.67 -2.52
C LYS A 283 16.56 11.91 -2.26
N SER A 284 15.70 10.96 -2.66
CA SER A 284 14.25 11.10 -2.52
C SER A 284 13.81 11.11 -1.05
N LEU A 285 14.41 10.24 -0.22
CA LEU A 285 14.29 10.29 1.24
C LEU A 285 14.70 11.66 1.78
N GLY A 286 15.90 12.14 1.45
CA GLY A 286 16.42 13.42 1.96
C GLY A 286 15.58 14.64 1.59
N HIS A 287 14.99 14.68 0.39
CA HIS A 287 14.07 15.76 0.00
C HIS A 287 12.75 15.72 0.79
N LEU A 288 12.16 14.53 0.99
CA LEU A 288 10.94 14.37 1.81
C LEU A 288 11.20 14.69 3.29
N GLU A 289 12.33 14.22 3.81
CA GLU A 289 12.85 14.49 5.16
C GLU A 289 12.97 16.00 5.40
N SER A 290 13.63 16.74 4.49
CA SER A 290 13.80 18.20 4.56
C SER A 290 12.50 19.00 4.69
N VAL A 291 11.36 18.42 4.34
CA VAL A 291 10.03 19.03 4.51
C VAL A 291 9.41 18.73 5.86
N PHE A 292 9.30 17.46 6.29
CA PHE A 292 8.60 17.15 7.55
C PHE A 292 9.43 17.44 8.81
N VAL A 293 10.77 17.55 8.73
CA VAL A 293 11.59 18.01 9.87
C VAL A 293 11.22 19.43 10.31
N GLY A 294 10.54 20.22 9.47
CA GLY A 294 9.94 21.50 9.84
C GLY A 294 8.78 21.41 10.87
N ALA A 295 8.37 20.21 11.27
CA ALA A 295 7.44 19.95 12.37
C ALA A 295 8.11 19.40 13.64
N TYR A 296 9.41 19.12 13.61
CA TYR A 296 10.14 18.57 14.76
C TYR A 296 10.35 19.62 15.86
N PRO A 297 10.55 19.18 17.13
CA PRO A 297 10.81 20.08 18.25
C PRO A 297 11.96 21.05 17.99
N LEU A 298 11.80 22.26 18.50
CA LEU A 298 12.85 23.28 18.59
C LEU A 298 13.87 22.90 19.69
N GLY A 299 14.95 23.66 19.80
CA GLY A 299 16.04 23.40 20.76
C GLY A 299 15.65 23.52 22.25
N ASP A 300 14.44 24.00 22.55
CA ASP A 300 13.83 24.05 23.88
C ASP A 300 12.79 22.93 24.11
N GLY A 301 12.63 22.01 23.15
CA GLY A 301 11.65 20.94 23.17
C GLY A 301 10.25 21.32 22.65
N THR A 302 9.98 22.60 22.35
CA THR A 302 8.64 23.03 21.93
C THR A 302 8.37 22.69 20.46
N LEU A 303 7.12 22.29 20.14
CA LEU A 303 6.72 22.09 18.74
C LEU A 303 6.50 23.44 18.01
N PRO A 304 6.99 23.59 16.77
CA PRO A 304 6.92 24.87 16.05
C PRO A 304 5.49 25.24 15.63
N ALA A 305 5.17 26.53 15.74
CA ALA A 305 3.89 27.08 15.29
C ALA A 305 3.83 27.15 13.74
N VAL A 306 3.24 26.13 13.12
CA VAL A 306 3.12 25.99 11.66
C VAL A 306 1.91 26.72 11.08
N LYS A 307 2.06 27.24 9.84
CA LYS A 307 0.97 27.93 9.10
C LYS A 307 -0.11 26.92 8.69
N ALA A 308 -1.37 27.37 8.58
CA ALA A 308 -2.47 26.55 8.07
C ALA A 308 -2.13 25.86 6.73
N GLY A 309 -2.52 24.60 6.57
CA GLY A 309 -2.19 23.76 5.41
C GLY A 309 -0.79 23.12 5.43
N THR A 310 0.18 23.71 6.13
CA THR A 310 1.53 23.11 6.33
C THR A 310 1.48 21.72 6.99
N PRO A 311 0.61 21.44 7.99
CA PRO A 311 0.47 20.09 8.56
C PRO A 311 0.13 19.01 7.54
N ALA A 312 -0.65 19.33 6.50
CA ALA A 312 -1.00 18.40 5.44
C ALA A 312 0.20 18.12 4.51
N LEU A 313 1.06 19.13 4.29
CA LEU A 313 2.34 18.96 3.60
C LEU A 313 3.30 18.08 4.41
N HIS A 314 3.46 18.33 5.71
CA HIS A 314 4.29 17.48 6.58
C HIS A 314 3.76 16.03 6.64
N SER A 315 2.44 15.84 6.70
CA SER A 315 1.81 14.51 6.67
C SER A 315 2.12 13.77 5.36
N ALA A 316 1.90 14.43 4.21
CA ALA A 316 2.16 13.84 2.90
C ALA A 316 3.65 13.52 2.67
N ALA A 317 4.56 14.39 3.13
CA ALA A 317 6.00 14.15 3.08
C ALA A 317 6.41 12.97 3.99
N LEU A 318 5.90 12.92 5.22
CA LEU A 318 6.20 11.85 6.17
C LEU A 318 5.67 10.49 5.70
N GLN A 319 4.42 10.39 5.23
CA GLN A 319 3.85 9.14 4.73
C GLN A 319 4.55 8.65 3.45
N SER A 320 5.01 9.58 2.60
CA SER A 320 5.80 9.26 1.40
C SER A 320 7.23 8.81 1.74
N TRP A 321 7.85 9.39 2.77
CA TRP A 321 9.15 8.95 3.30
C TRP A 321 9.04 7.59 3.99
N ALA A 322 7.97 7.36 4.77
CA ALA A 322 7.66 6.10 5.41
C ALA A 322 7.49 4.95 4.40
N LEU A 323 6.85 5.20 3.26
CA LEU A 323 6.81 4.27 2.12
C LEU A 323 8.22 3.90 1.64
N LEU A 324 9.12 4.88 1.50
CA LEU A 324 10.51 4.65 1.08
C LEU A 324 11.37 3.97 2.15
N CYS A 325 11.05 4.13 3.44
CA CYS A 325 11.70 3.37 4.52
C CYS A 325 11.53 1.86 4.33
N THR A 326 10.42 1.38 3.76
CA THR A 326 10.21 -0.06 3.50
C THR A 326 11.28 -0.66 2.56
N LEU A 327 11.88 0.15 1.68
CA LEU A 327 12.95 -0.25 0.75
C LEU A 327 14.35 -0.16 1.35
N CYS A 328 14.52 0.44 2.54
CA CYS A 328 15.84 0.68 3.11
C CYS A 328 16.56 -0.62 3.54
N PRO A 329 17.90 -0.67 3.40
CA PRO A 329 18.73 -1.70 4.03
C PRO A 329 18.78 -1.50 5.56
N ALA A 330 18.98 -2.59 6.29
CA ALA A 330 18.96 -2.60 7.76
C ALA A 330 19.85 -1.54 8.43
N SER A 331 21.07 -1.33 7.92
CA SER A 331 22.00 -0.29 8.42
C SER A 331 21.42 1.14 8.32
N ARG A 332 20.60 1.43 7.30
CA ARG A 332 19.90 2.71 7.15
C ARG A 332 18.69 2.79 8.09
N ILE A 333 17.97 1.68 8.32
CA ILE A 333 16.89 1.63 9.30
C ILE A 333 17.39 1.94 10.71
N ASN A 334 18.49 1.32 11.17
CA ASN A 334 19.03 1.60 12.50
C ASN A 334 19.46 3.07 12.67
N THR A 335 19.94 3.70 11.60
CA THR A 335 20.23 5.15 11.58
C THR A 335 18.93 5.97 11.65
N ILE A 336 17.89 5.52 10.96
CA ILE A 336 16.56 6.16 10.93
C ILE A 336 15.88 6.07 12.31
N LEU A 337 15.90 4.92 12.97
CA LEU A 337 15.31 4.71 14.29
C LEU A 337 15.92 5.69 15.31
N ASN A 338 17.24 5.66 15.46
CA ASN A 338 17.98 6.48 16.41
C ASN A 338 17.82 8.00 16.17
N HIS A 339 17.53 8.43 14.93
CA HIS A 339 17.31 9.84 14.63
C HIS A 339 15.84 10.26 14.73
N HIS A 340 14.92 9.53 14.08
CA HIS A 340 13.56 9.99 13.88
C HIS A 340 12.60 9.55 14.98
N LEU A 341 12.82 8.43 15.67
CA LEU A 341 11.84 7.89 16.61
C LEU A 341 11.55 8.83 17.81
N PRO A 342 12.55 9.43 18.51
CA PRO A 342 12.27 10.40 19.58
C PRO A 342 11.60 11.68 19.07
N ARG A 343 11.98 12.12 17.86
CA ARG A 343 11.44 13.34 17.24
C ARG A 343 10.00 13.16 16.79
N LEU A 344 9.65 11.97 16.30
CA LEU A 344 8.29 11.57 15.95
C LEU A 344 7.42 11.37 17.21
N HIS A 345 7.96 10.76 18.27
CA HIS A 345 7.27 10.66 19.57
C HIS A 345 6.86 12.06 20.06
N ALA A 346 7.77 13.03 20.09
CA ALA A 346 7.42 14.42 20.45
C ALA A 346 6.37 15.05 19.50
N CYS A 347 6.36 14.72 18.20
CA CYS A 347 5.31 15.19 17.28
C CYS A 347 3.90 14.67 17.59
N LEU A 348 3.74 13.66 18.46
CA LEU A 348 2.42 13.24 18.97
C LEU A 348 1.72 14.33 19.81
N GLU A 349 2.44 15.32 20.33
CA GLU A 349 1.84 16.46 21.04
C GLU A 349 1.21 17.51 20.10
N SER A 350 1.42 17.39 18.78
CA SER A 350 0.92 18.36 17.80
C SER A 350 -0.58 18.61 17.94
N SER A 351 -1.06 19.83 17.72
CA SER A 351 -2.48 20.18 17.72
C SER A 351 -3.29 19.45 16.63
N GLU A 352 -2.63 19.09 15.53
CA GLU A 352 -3.20 18.68 14.23
C GLU A 352 -3.49 17.18 14.11
N VAL A 353 -4.77 16.82 13.90
CA VAL A 353 -5.24 15.42 13.98
C VAL A 353 -4.61 14.53 12.90
N ASN A 354 -4.62 14.97 11.64
CA ASN A 354 -4.10 14.16 10.53
C ASN A 354 -2.57 13.99 10.61
N PHE A 355 -1.86 14.98 11.13
CA PHE A 355 -0.41 14.88 11.33
C PHE A 355 -0.07 13.91 12.47
N ARG A 356 -0.75 13.98 13.63
CA ARG A 356 -0.59 12.97 14.68
C ARG A 356 -0.87 11.56 14.17
N ILE A 357 -1.93 11.36 13.37
CA ILE A 357 -2.25 10.06 12.76
C ILE A 357 -1.10 9.57 11.87
N ALA A 358 -0.60 10.40 10.95
CA ALA A 358 0.53 10.06 10.09
C ALA A 358 1.81 9.74 10.90
N VAL A 359 2.06 10.45 12.00
CA VAL A 359 3.15 10.20 12.93
C VAL A 359 2.97 8.85 13.64
N GLY A 360 1.80 8.54 14.18
CA GLY A 360 1.51 7.27 14.85
C GLY A 360 1.62 6.05 13.90
N GLU A 361 1.06 6.15 12.69
CA GLU A 361 1.24 5.17 11.61
C GLU A 361 2.73 4.95 11.29
N THR A 362 3.52 6.03 11.25
CA THR A 362 4.97 5.95 10.94
C THR A 362 5.77 5.37 12.10
N ILE A 363 5.43 5.69 13.36
CA ILE A 363 6.05 5.09 14.55
C ILE A 363 5.83 3.57 14.55
N ALA A 364 4.60 3.11 14.31
CA ALA A 364 4.30 1.68 14.25
C ALA A 364 5.05 0.95 13.12
N LEU A 365 5.14 1.56 11.93
CA LEU A 365 5.98 1.06 10.84
C LEU A 365 7.47 1.02 11.21
N LEU A 366 7.99 2.02 11.93
CA LEU A 366 9.38 2.03 12.36
C LEU A 366 9.66 0.93 13.39
N TYR A 367 8.74 0.67 14.32
CA TYR A 367 8.80 -0.49 15.23
C TYR A 367 8.81 -1.82 14.45
N GLU A 368 7.95 -1.98 13.44
CA GLU A 368 7.95 -3.15 12.56
C GLU A 368 9.30 -3.32 11.85
N LEU A 369 9.80 -2.27 11.19
CA LEU A 369 11.09 -2.29 10.49
C LEU A 369 12.29 -2.50 11.43
N GLY A 370 12.18 -2.14 12.71
CA GLY A 370 13.17 -2.46 13.76
C GLY A 370 13.12 -3.93 14.16
N ARG A 371 11.94 -4.44 14.52
CA ARG A 371 11.69 -5.86 14.89
C ARG A 371 12.01 -6.84 13.74
N ASP A 372 11.89 -6.40 12.49
CA ASP A 372 12.30 -7.11 11.26
C ASP A 372 13.84 -7.33 11.16
N ILE A 373 14.63 -6.56 11.91
CA ILE A 373 16.11 -6.57 11.91
C ILE A 373 16.64 -7.20 13.20
N ASP A 374 16.03 -6.83 14.34
CA ASP A 374 16.37 -7.31 15.67
C ASP A 374 15.07 -7.52 16.45
N GLN A 375 14.74 -8.79 16.76
CA GLN A 375 13.49 -9.14 17.44
C GLN A 375 13.46 -8.66 18.90
N GLU A 376 14.60 -8.26 19.46
CA GLU A 376 14.71 -7.67 20.80
C GLU A 376 14.72 -6.12 20.74
N PHE A 377 14.33 -5.51 19.59
CA PHE A 377 14.23 -4.06 19.43
C PHE A 377 13.16 -3.44 20.34
N GLU A 378 13.63 -2.67 21.33
CA GLU A 378 12.83 -1.83 22.23
C GLU A 378 13.33 -0.38 22.18
N TYR A 379 12.41 0.57 22.41
CA TYR A 379 12.71 2.01 22.42
C TYR A 379 12.96 2.50 23.85
N GLU A 380 13.98 3.33 24.07
CA GLU A 380 14.39 3.77 25.41
C GLU A 380 13.25 4.46 26.21
N ASP A 381 12.39 5.26 25.56
CA ASP A 381 11.22 5.90 26.20
C ASP A 381 9.89 5.17 25.89
N CYS A 382 9.89 3.83 25.73
CA CYS A 382 8.70 3.05 25.37
C CYS A 382 7.48 3.31 26.28
N ASP A 383 7.67 3.42 27.60
CA ASP A 383 6.59 3.74 28.55
C ASP A 383 5.95 5.10 28.25
N ALA A 384 6.76 6.15 28.07
CA ALA A 384 6.28 7.50 27.80
C ALA A 384 5.64 7.61 26.41
N LEU A 385 6.09 6.81 25.44
CA LEU A 385 5.41 6.65 24.15
C LEU A 385 4.04 5.99 24.35
N CYS A 386 3.96 4.87 25.07
CA CYS A 386 2.72 4.18 25.36
C CYS A 386 1.70 5.06 26.09
N ASP A 387 2.11 5.88 27.07
CA ASP A 387 1.23 6.86 27.73
C ASP A 387 0.74 7.96 26.77
N SER A 388 1.61 8.44 25.88
CA SER A 388 1.24 9.39 24.81
C SER A 388 0.17 8.78 23.88
N LEU A 389 0.34 7.52 23.50
CA LEU A 389 -0.60 6.77 22.67
C LEU A 389 -1.92 6.48 23.40
N LYS A 390 -1.88 6.10 24.70
CA LYS A 390 -3.06 5.89 25.58
C LYS A 390 -3.93 7.15 25.68
N SER A 391 -3.30 8.31 25.83
CA SER A 391 -3.97 9.61 25.81
C SER A 391 -4.67 9.86 24.46
N LEU A 392 -4.01 9.63 23.34
CA LEU A 392 -4.56 9.84 22.00
C LEU A 392 -5.64 8.80 21.60
N ALA A 393 -5.57 7.58 22.15
CA ALA A 393 -6.54 6.48 22.01
C ALA A 393 -7.85 6.71 22.80
N THR A 394 -7.83 7.60 23.78
CA THR A 394 -8.98 7.96 24.64
C THR A 394 -9.55 9.36 24.34
N ASP A 395 -8.73 10.30 23.82
CA ASP A 395 -9.03 11.71 23.50
C ASP A 395 -10.52 12.10 23.46
N GLY A 396 -10.95 12.79 24.53
CA GLY A 396 -12.31 13.32 24.67
C GLY A 396 -12.50 14.76 24.18
N ASN A 397 -11.46 15.44 23.66
CA ASN A 397 -11.45 16.89 23.45
C ASN A 397 -12.57 17.35 22.53
N LYS A 398 -13.63 17.93 23.12
CA LYS A 398 -14.91 18.24 22.46
C LYS A 398 -14.79 19.26 21.31
N HIS A 399 -13.71 20.05 21.28
CA HIS A 399 -13.46 21.06 20.24
C HIS A 399 -13.02 20.50 18.88
N ARG A 400 -12.54 19.24 18.83
CA ARG A 400 -12.20 18.53 17.57
C ARG A 400 -13.49 18.05 16.85
N ALA A 401 -13.41 17.74 15.56
CA ALA A 401 -14.58 17.19 14.85
C ALA A 401 -14.88 15.75 15.30
N LYS A 402 -16.17 15.35 15.25
CA LYS A 402 -16.63 14.02 15.73
C LYS A 402 -16.04 12.87 14.91
N ASN A 403 -15.85 13.07 13.61
CA ASN A 403 -15.24 12.06 12.73
C ASN A 403 -13.75 11.89 13.04
N ASP A 404 -13.03 13.00 13.13
CA ASP A 404 -11.58 13.04 13.34
C ASP A 404 -11.19 12.39 14.67
N ARG A 405 -11.92 12.69 15.76
CA ARG A 405 -11.77 11.97 17.05
C ARG A 405 -12.03 10.47 16.93
N ARG A 406 -12.96 10.05 16.06
CA ARG A 406 -13.24 8.62 15.86
C ARG A 406 -12.11 7.95 15.07
N LYS A 407 -11.62 8.55 13.98
CA LYS A 407 -10.48 8.03 13.20
C LYS A 407 -9.23 7.94 14.08
N GLN A 408 -8.87 9.04 14.75
CA GLN A 408 -7.74 9.11 15.67
C GLN A 408 -7.80 7.98 16.70
N ARG A 409 -8.91 7.85 17.44
CA ARG A 409 -9.00 6.85 18.51
C ARG A 409 -9.07 5.40 18.02
N SER A 410 -9.36 5.13 16.75
CA SER A 410 -9.19 3.78 16.20
C SER A 410 -7.69 3.51 16.02
N ILE A 411 -7.03 4.34 15.19
CA ILE A 411 -5.62 4.17 14.82
C ILE A 411 -4.72 4.18 16.06
N PHE A 412 -4.94 5.06 17.03
CA PHE A 412 -4.13 5.08 18.25
C PHE A 412 -4.38 3.90 19.20
N ARG A 413 -5.48 3.15 19.07
CA ARG A 413 -5.65 1.86 19.77
C ARG A 413 -4.93 0.74 19.03
N GLU A 414 -5.00 0.74 17.70
CA GLU A 414 -4.33 -0.21 16.83
C GLU A 414 -2.78 -0.09 16.97
N VAL A 415 -2.25 1.14 16.92
CA VAL A 415 -0.82 1.46 17.15
C VAL A 415 -0.38 1.10 18.57
N LEU A 416 -1.15 1.47 19.60
CA LEU A 416 -0.82 1.14 21.00
C LEU A 416 -0.78 -0.38 21.21
N HIS A 417 -1.80 -1.09 20.75
CA HIS A 417 -1.90 -2.54 20.90
C HIS A 417 -0.72 -3.25 20.22
N TYR A 418 -0.35 -2.83 19.01
CA TYR A 418 0.80 -3.36 18.29
C TYR A 418 2.15 -3.10 18.98
N ILE A 419 2.34 -1.91 19.58
CA ILE A 419 3.58 -1.61 20.31
C ILE A 419 3.67 -2.44 21.59
N GLU A 420 2.59 -2.51 22.38
CA GLU A 420 2.51 -3.24 23.67
C GLU A 420 2.45 -4.78 23.54
N ASN A 421 1.95 -5.33 22.42
CA ASN A 421 1.64 -6.77 22.31
C ASN A 421 2.21 -7.45 21.05
N GLU A 422 2.81 -6.69 20.13
CA GLU A 422 3.34 -7.16 18.84
C GLU A 422 2.29 -7.78 17.89
N ASP A 423 1.00 -7.60 18.19
CA ASP A 423 -0.13 -8.16 17.44
C ASP A 423 -0.72 -7.14 16.46
N PHE A 424 -0.97 -7.57 15.22
CA PHE A 424 -1.58 -6.75 14.17
C PHE A 424 -2.94 -7.35 13.78
N THR A 425 -4.01 -6.54 13.87
CA THR A 425 -5.35 -6.99 13.48
C THR A 425 -5.48 -7.07 11.95
N GLU A 426 -5.36 -8.28 11.39
CA GLU A 426 -5.43 -8.57 9.96
C GLU A 426 -6.62 -7.88 9.24
N GLU A 427 -6.35 -6.96 8.30
CA GLU A 427 -7.39 -6.39 7.42
C GLU A 427 -7.51 -7.20 6.13
N LYS A 428 -8.70 -7.76 5.88
CA LYS A 428 -9.03 -8.43 4.62
C LYS A 428 -9.69 -7.47 3.63
N ILE A 429 -9.04 -7.23 2.50
CA ILE A 429 -9.51 -6.31 1.46
C ILE A 429 -9.90 -7.12 0.20
N GLN A 430 -11.20 -7.30 0.01
CA GLN A 430 -11.77 -8.10 -1.09
C GLN A 430 -12.01 -7.30 -2.38
N PHE A 431 -11.69 -7.88 -3.53
CA PHE A 431 -11.92 -7.33 -4.87
C PHE A 431 -12.38 -8.45 -5.84
N GLY A 432 -13.68 -8.48 -6.14
CA GLY A 432 -14.29 -9.57 -6.91
C GLY A 432 -14.25 -10.88 -6.13
N ILE A 433 -13.62 -11.91 -6.71
CA ILE A 433 -13.43 -13.23 -6.06
C ILE A 433 -12.14 -13.33 -5.22
N GLU A 434 -11.22 -12.38 -5.37
CA GLU A 434 -9.92 -12.37 -4.70
C GLU A 434 -9.92 -11.42 -3.50
N ALA A 435 -8.89 -11.53 -2.66
CA ALA A 435 -8.61 -10.57 -1.59
C ALA A 435 -7.12 -10.50 -1.30
N ILE A 436 -6.64 -9.32 -0.91
CA ILE A 436 -5.38 -9.20 -0.17
C ILE A 436 -5.68 -9.23 1.33
N TYR A 437 -4.65 -9.62 2.06
CA TYR A 437 -4.58 -9.54 3.50
C TYR A 437 -3.45 -8.56 3.86
N ILE A 438 -3.76 -7.65 4.78
CA ILE A 438 -2.83 -6.71 5.40
C ILE A 438 -2.56 -7.24 6.80
N ASP A 439 -1.35 -7.72 7.04
CA ASP A 439 -0.90 -8.42 8.25
C ASP A 439 0.18 -7.63 9.02
N GLY A 440 0.52 -6.42 8.57
CA GLY A 440 1.50 -5.52 9.19
C GLY A 440 1.46 -4.10 8.61
N TRP A 441 2.08 -3.17 9.33
CA TRP A 441 2.18 -1.74 9.01
C TRP A 441 2.92 -1.47 7.71
N MET A 442 3.89 -2.31 7.31
CA MET A 442 4.57 -2.22 6.01
C MET A 442 3.57 -2.43 4.87
N ARG A 443 2.80 -3.52 4.90
CA ARG A 443 1.76 -3.78 3.89
C ARG A 443 0.65 -2.74 3.95
N HIS A 444 0.27 -2.29 5.15
CA HIS A 444 -0.71 -1.21 5.33
C HIS A 444 -0.24 0.09 4.65
N ARG A 445 0.98 0.55 4.95
CA ARG A 445 1.52 1.81 4.41
C ARG A 445 1.75 1.76 2.90
N ILE A 446 2.15 0.61 2.37
CA ILE A 446 2.22 0.35 0.92
C ILE A 446 0.80 0.44 0.32
N TYR A 447 -0.17 -0.32 0.83
CA TYR A 447 -1.54 -0.32 0.31
C TYR A 447 -2.19 1.07 0.36
N ASP A 448 -2.08 1.80 1.47
CA ASP A 448 -2.63 3.14 1.58
C ASP A 448 -1.97 4.13 0.61
N ALA A 449 -0.66 4.00 0.32
CA ALA A 449 -0.03 4.81 -0.71
C ALA A 449 -0.58 4.51 -2.12
N PHE A 450 -0.80 3.24 -2.48
CA PHE A 450 -1.43 2.85 -3.75
C PHE A 450 -2.88 3.34 -3.84
N LYS A 451 -3.63 3.26 -2.73
CA LYS A 451 -5.02 3.70 -2.58
C LYS A 451 -5.19 5.23 -2.58
N GLU A 452 -4.22 5.98 -2.05
CA GLU A 452 -4.19 7.45 -2.13
C GLU A 452 -4.01 7.96 -3.57
N VAL A 453 -3.36 7.19 -4.45
CA VAL A 453 -3.11 7.60 -5.86
C VAL A 453 -4.16 7.02 -6.82
N LEU A 454 -4.61 5.78 -6.63
CA LEU A 454 -5.61 5.12 -7.49
C LEU A 454 -7.07 5.38 -7.09
N GLU A 455 -7.29 5.98 -5.92
CA GLU A 455 -8.61 6.32 -5.37
C GLU A 455 -9.60 5.13 -5.44
N SER A 456 -10.71 5.28 -6.17
CA SER A 456 -11.73 4.24 -6.33
C SER A 456 -11.29 3.06 -7.19
N GLY A 457 -10.31 3.25 -8.08
CA GLY A 457 -9.83 2.25 -9.03
C GLY A 457 -8.80 1.27 -8.46
N VAL A 458 -8.33 1.45 -7.22
CA VAL A 458 -7.35 0.55 -6.58
C VAL A 458 -7.75 -0.94 -6.66
N ARG A 459 -9.05 -1.24 -6.58
CA ARG A 459 -9.59 -2.60 -6.74
C ARG A 459 -9.44 -3.18 -8.14
N HIS A 460 -9.53 -2.36 -9.18
CA HIS A 460 -9.33 -2.77 -10.58
C HIS A 460 -7.84 -3.02 -10.85
N HIS A 461 -6.95 -2.15 -10.36
CA HIS A 461 -5.50 -2.37 -10.49
C HIS A 461 -5.01 -3.57 -9.65
N LEU A 462 -5.60 -3.86 -8.48
CA LEU A 462 -5.33 -5.12 -7.76
C LEU A 462 -5.75 -6.38 -8.56
N GLN A 463 -6.79 -6.28 -9.40
CA GLN A 463 -7.21 -7.39 -10.26
C GLN A 463 -6.31 -7.57 -11.49
N PHE A 464 -5.87 -6.48 -12.13
CA PHE A 464 -5.31 -6.54 -13.48
C PHE A 464 -3.93 -5.91 -13.68
N ASN A 465 -3.44 -5.02 -12.80
CA ASN A 465 -2.12 -4.40 -12.96
C ASN A 465 -1.02 -5.37 -12.49
N PRO A 466 -0.09 -5.83 -13.35
CA PRO A 466 0.99 -6.72 -12.95
C PRO A 466 1.82 -6.19 -11.78
N LEU A 467 2.09 -4.88 -11.75
CA LEU A 467 2.88 -4.24 -10.68
C LEU A 467 2.26 -4.46 -9.30
N LEU A 468 0.96 -4.19 -9.13
CA LEU A 468 0.29 -4.38 -7.84
C LEU A 468 0.16 -5.87 -7.52
N ARG A 469 -0.07 -6.73 -8.51
CA ARG A 469 -0.17 -8.17 -8.28
C ARG A 469 1.15 -8.79 -7.83
N ASP A 470 2.28 -8.35 -8.38
CA ASP A 470 3.60 -8.75 -7.91
C ASP A 470 3.89 -8.20 -6.50
N ILE A 471 3.64 -6.90 -6.24
CA ILE A 471 3.85 -6.28 -4.91
C ILE A 471 3.06 -6.98 -3.80
N PHE A 472 1.79 -7.32 -4.05
CA PHE A 472 0.94 -7.96 -3.04
C PHE A 472 1.02 -9.50 -3.03
N GLY A 473 1.71 -10.12 -3.98
CA GLY A 473 1.88 -11.58 -4.06
C GLY A 473 0.68 -12.34 -4.63
N LEU A 474 -0.13 -11.68 -5.47
CA LEU A 474 -1.37 -12.21 -6.06
C LEU A 474 -1.15 -13.10 -7.30
N GLY A 475 0.07 -13.18 -7.84
CA GLY A 475 0.37 -13.94 -9.06
C GLY A 475 -0.31 -13.34 -10.32
N PRO A 476 -0.43 -14.08 -11.43
CA PRO A 476 -1.03 -13.57 -12.67
C PRO A 476 -2.51 -13.17 -12.51
N PRO A 477 -3.01 -12.18 -13.28
CA PRO A 477 -4.43 -11.82 -13.32
C PRO A 477 -5.36 -13.02 -13.60
N LEU A 478 -6.45 -13.14 -12.84
CA LEU A 478 -7.41 -14.22 -13.03
C LEU A 478 -8.34 -13.93 -14.22
N ILE A 479 -8.12 -14.64 -15.32
CA ILE A 479 -9.05 -14.67 -16.46
C ILE A 479 -10.32 -15.42 -16.04
N MET A 480 -11.38 -14.69 -15.73
CA MET A 480 -12.67 -15.25 -15.32
C MET A 480 -13.57 -15.55 -16.53
N ASP A 481 -13.59 -16.82 -16.95
CA ASP A 481 -14.59 -17.34 -17.88
C ASP A 481 -16.04 -17.02 -17.43
N ALA A 482 -16.94 -16.87 -18.40
CA ALA A 482 -18.36 -16.65 -18.15
C ALA A 482 -19.01 -17.75 -17.28
N SER A 483 -18.46 -18.98 -17.31
CA SER A 483 -18.86 -20.09 -16.44
C SER A 483 -18.64 -19.80 -14.95
N VAL A 484 -17.59 -19.08 -14.57
CA VAL A 484 -17.30 -18.69 -13.18
C VAL A 484 -18.16 -17.50 -12.75
N LYS A 485 -18.52 -16.61 -13.70
CA LYS A 485 -19.57 -15.59 -13.47
C LYS A 485 -20.94 -16.25 -13.19
N ALA A 486 -21.19 -17.43 -13.76
CA ALA A 486 -22.41 -18.23 -13.53
C ALA A 486 -22.38 -19.09 -12.25
N SER A 487 -21.22 -19.43 -11.68
CA SER A 487 -21.12 -20.18 -10.41
C SER A 487 -21.43 -19.34 -9.16
N ARG A 488 -22.40 -18.41 -9.26
CA ARG A 488 -22.87 -17.57 -8.17
C ARG A 488 -23.78 -18.37 -7.24
N ILE A 489 -23.38 -18.50 -5.97
CA ILE A 489 -24.18 -19.09 -4.88
C ILE A 489 -25.60 -18.54 -4.94
N SER A 490 -26.58 -19.45 -5.06
CA SER A 490 -27.97 -19.10 -5.30
C SER A 490 -28.55 -18.29 -4.15
N ARG A 491 -29.64 -17.55 -4.42
CA ARG A 491 -30.34 -16.74 -3.39
C ARG A 491 -30.78 -17.60 -2.20
N THR A 492 -31.17 -18.85 -2.46
CA THR A 492 -31.56 -19.85 -1.45
C THR A 492 -30.35 -20.35 -0.64
N GLU A 493 -29.24 -20.72 -1.27
CA GLU A 493 -28.03 -21.16 -0.57
C GLU A 493 -27.42 -20.03 0.28
N ARG A 494 -27.36 -18.81 -0.25
CA ARG A 494 -26.88 -17.63 0.49
C ARG A 494 -27.76 -17.31 1.69
N HIS A 495 -29.08 -17.42 1.54
CA HIS A 495 -30.02 -17.29 2.66
C HIS A 495 -29.82 -18.39 3.70
N LEU A 496 -29.65 -19.66 3.28
CA LEU A 496 -29.41 -20.78 4.20
C LEU A 496 -28.09 -20.63 4.96
N PHE A 497 -27.00 -20.25 4.28
CA PHE A 497 -25.70 -19.99 4.89
C PHE A 497 -25.77 -18.84 5.90
N ASN A 498 -26.36 -17.70 5.50
CA ASN A 498 -26.53 -16.55 6.39
C ASN A 498 -27.45 -16.87 7.59
N SER A 499 -28.50 -17.67 7.38
CA SER A 499 -29.39 -18.14 8.46
C SER A 499 -28.67 -19.08 9.43
N ALA A 500 -27.84 -20.01 8.93
CA ALA A 500 -27.02 -20.89 9.76
C ALA A 500 -25.98 -20.10 10.56
N ALA A 501 -25.26 -19.17 9.92
CA ALA A 501 -24.28 -18.30 10.56
C ALA A 501 -24.93 -17.38 11.62
N PHE A 502 -26.10 -16.81 11.33
CA PHE A 502 -26.89 -16.04 12.29
C PHE A 502 -27.32 -16.91 13.48
N LYS A 503 -27.91 -18.09 13.23
CA LYS A 503 -28.35 -19.04 14.28
C LYS A 503 -27.18 -19.50 15.17
N ALA A 504 -25.99 -19.72 14.60
CA ALA A 504 -24.78 -20.03 15.34
C ALA A 504 -24.33 -18.83 16.20
N ARG A 505 -24.26 -17.62 15.62
CA ARG A 505 -23.90 -16.37 16.32
C ARG A 505 -24.88 -16.06 17.47
N THR A 506 -26.18 -16.25 17.27
CA THR A 506 -27.20 -16.11 18.31
C THR A 506 -27.03 -17.14 19.42
N LYS A 507 -26.84 -18.43 19.09
CA LYS A 507 -26.55 -19.49 20.08
C LYS A 507 -25.31 -19.18 20.92
N LEU A 508 -24.26 -18.61 20.30
CA LEU A 508 -23.04 -18.23 20.99
C LEU A 508 -23.26 -17.03 21.91
N ARG A 509 -23.79 -15.91 21.39
CA ARG A 509 -24.02 -14.69 22.19
C ARG A 509 -25.06 -14.88 23.30
N ASN A 510 -26.04 -15.77 23.13
CA ASN A 510 -27.00 -16.09 24.18
C ASN A 510 -26.33 -16.66 25.46
N LYS A 511 -25.16 -17.31 25.36
CA LYS A 511 -24.41 -17.77 26.55
C LYS A 511 -23.83 -16.64 27.41
N VAL A 512 -23.83 -15.40 26.89
CA VAL A 512 -23.14 -14.24 27.49
C VAL A 512 -24.04 -13.01 27.59
N ARG A 513 -25.27 -13.08 27.07
CA ARG A 513 -26.26 -11.98 27.11
C ARG A 513 -26.68 -11.65 28.54
N ASP A 514 -26.86 -12.67 29.36
CA ASP A 514 -27.38 -12.54 30.71
C ASP A 514 -26.31 -12.04 31.72
N LYS A 515 -25.09 -11.72 31.24
CA LYS A 515 -23.98 -11.15 32.03
C LYS A 515 -24.32 -9.79 32.68
N ARG A 516 -25.32 -9.07 32.14
CA ARG A 516 -25.88 -7.83 32.70
C ARG A 516 -27.38 -7.95 32.97
N ALA A 517 -27.88 -9.15 33.30
CA ALA A 517 -29.27 -9.33 33.70
C ALA A 517 -29.42 -9.16 35.22
N ASP A 518 -30.37 -8.33 35.64
CA ASP A 518 -30.75 -8.15 37.05
C ASP A 518 -31.55 -9.37 37.53
N VAL A 519 -30.85 -10.48 37.76
CA VAL A 519 -31.44 -11.73 38.29
C VAL A 519 -31.51 -11.60 39.82
N MET A 520 -32.73 -11.41 40.34
CA MET A 520 -33.07 -11.52 41.76
C MET A 520 -33.36 -12.97 42.17
#